data_AF-A0A2E6JDT0-F1
#
_entry.id   AF-A0A2E6JDT0-F1
#
_cell.length_a   1.000
_cell.length_b   1.000
_cell.length_c   1.000
_cell.angle_alpha   90.00
_cell.angle_beta   90.00
_cell.angle_gamma   90.00
#
_symmetry.space_group_name_H-M   'P 1'
#
loop_
_entity.id
_entity.type
_entity.pdbx_description
1 polymer ?
#
loop_
_entity_poly.entity_id
_entity_poly.type
_entity_poly.pdbx_seq_one_letter_code
_entity_poly.pdbx_strand_id
1 'polypeptide(L)' 'MKKPTSTQTNKESGTDHQTAIYRQDNLWYYKTKKGQEIGPFRYRSEAQSNLDQFLYELKQRLDH' A
#
# COMPACT_ATOMS: atom_id res chain seq x y z
N MET A 1 2.27 30.79 4.12
CA MET A 1 1.58 29.47 4.00
C MET A 1 2.56 28.47 3.40
N LYS A 2 3.18 27.62 4.20
CA LYS A 2 4.11 26.59 3.70
C LYS A 2 3.29 25.32 3.47
N LYS A 3 2.98 25.01 2.20
CA LYS A 3 2.49 23.68 1.82
C LYS A 3 3.73 22.78 1.83
N PRO A 4 3.85 21.76 2.69
CA PRO A 4 4.97 20.84 2.59
C PRO A 4 4.71 19.95 1.36
N THR A 5 5.47 20.21 0.31
CA THR A 5 5.65 19.31 -0.82
C THR A 5 6.42 18.10 -0.30
N SER A 6 5.72 17.08 0.22
CA SER A 6 6.34 15.80 0.55
C SER A 6 6.38 14.93 -0.71
N THR A 7 7.19 15.37 -1.68
CA THR A 7 7.72 14.53 -2.74
C THR A 7 8.91 13.79 -2.14
N GLN A 8 8.68 12.60 -1.56
CA GLN A 8 9.76 11.67 -1.28
C GLN A 8 9.77 10.62 -2.40
N THR A 9 10.48 10.97 -3.45
CA THR A 9 11.12 10.02 -4.37
C THR A 9 12.05 9.12 -3.56
N ASN A 10 11.70 7.85 -3.40
CA ASN A 10 12.71 6.80 -3.28
C ASN A 10 12.22 5.57 -4.07
N LYS A 11 12.66 5.54 -5.33
CA LYS A 11 12.62 4.34 -6.16
C LYS A 11 13.82 3.49 -5.76
N GLU A 12 13.57 2.43 -5.02
CA GLU A 12 14.44 1.25 -4.95
C GLU A 12 13.51 0.04 -5.12
N SER A 13 13.43 -0.45 -6.35
CA SER A 13 14.15 -1.65 -6.79
C SER A 13 13.41 -2.92 -6.37
N GLY A 14 12.66 -3.47 -7.32
CA GLY A 14 11.97 -4.73 -7.13
C GLY A 14 10.85 -4.88 -8.13
N THR A 15 11.19 -5.31 -9.35
CA THR A 15 10.25 -6.00 -10.23
C THR A 15 9.82 -7.28 -9.52
N ASP A 16 8.90 -7.18 -8.57
CA ASP A 16 8.24 -8.33 -7.99
C ASP A 16 6.77 -8.00 -7.85
N HIS A 17 5.93 -8.82 -8.47
CA HIS A 17 4.49 -8.63 -8.57
C HIS A 17 3.78 -8.89 -7.23
N GLN A 18 4.38 -8.45 -6.13
CA GLN A 18 3.92 -8.57 -4.77
C GLN A 18 3.57 -7.17 -4.26
N THR A 19 2.35 -7.05 -3.75
CA THR A 19 1.79 -5.85 -3.15
C THR A 19 2.77 -5.20 -2.18
N ALA A 20 3.33 -4.06 -2.58
CA ALA A 20 4.38 -3.37 -1.84
C ALA A 20 3.73 -2.47 -0.78
N ILE A 21 3.88 -2.85 0.49
CA ILE A 21 3.62 -1.96 1.63
C ILE A 21 4.82 -1.02 1.75
N TYR A 22 4.59 0.29 1.78
CA TYR A 22 5.62 1.32 1.93
C TYR A 22 5.21 2.34 2.99
N ARG A 23 6.19 3.11 3.48
CA ARG A 23 5.98 4.15 4.49
C ARG A 23 6.30 5.51 3.89
N GLN A 24 5.38 6.46 3.99
CA GLN A 24 5.53 7.84 3.54
C GLN A 24 5.04 8.79 4.62
N ASP A 25 5.82 9.81 4.97
CA ASP A 25 5.43 10.84 5.96
C ASP A 25 4.99 10.25 7.32
N ASN A 26 5.71 9.20 7.77
CA ASN A 26 5.41 8.45 9.00
C ASN A 26 4.06 7.69 8.99
N LEU A 27 3.43 7.58 7.82
CA LEU A 27 2.20 6.83 7.58
C LEU A 27 2.49 5.65 6.65
N TRP A 28 1.77 4.56 6.87
CA TRP A 28 1.89 3.33 6.10
C TRP A 28 0.85 3.31 4.97
N TYR A 29 1.29 2.84 3.82
CA TYR A 29 0.48 2.72 2.61
C TYR A 29 0.78 1.38 1.96
N TYR A 30 -0.16 0.86 1.17
CA TYR A 30 0.10 -0.29 0.32
C TYR A 30 -0.48 -0.08 -1.06
N LYS A 31 0.22 -0.59 -2.07
CA LYS A 31 -0.24 -0.55 -3.45
C LYS A 31 -0.75 -1.93 -3.87
N THR A 32 -2.00 -1.96 -4.30
CA THR A 32 -2.62 -3.16 -4.86
C THR A 32 -2.11 -3.40 -6.28
N LYS A 33 -2.26 -4.63 -6.80
CA LYS A 33 -1.92 -4.97 -8.19
C LYS A 33 -2.65 -4.12 -9.24
N LYS A 34 -3.80 -3.53 -8.87
CA LYS A 34 -4.55 -2.60 -9.72
C LYS A 34 -3.97 -1.18 -9.76
N GLY A 35 -2.87 -0.93 -9.04
CA GLY A 35 -2.29 0.40 -8.91
C GLY A 35 -3.03 1.32 -7.93
N GLN A 36 -4.05 0.81 -7.23
CA GLN A 36 -4.71 1.54 -6.14
C GLN A 36 -3.81 1.57 -4.91
N GLU A 37 -3.54 2.77 -4.43
CA GLU A 37 -2.90 3.04 -3.15
C GLU A 37 -3.96 3.11 -2.06
N ILE A 38 -3.76 2.35 -0.99
CA ILE A 38 -4.64 2.32 0.17
C ILE A 38 -3.84 2.76 1.40
N GLY A 39 -4.43 3.67 2.17
CA GLY A 39 -3.87 4.30 3.36
C GLY A 39 -4.56 5.64 3.62
N PRO A 40 -4.08 6.46 4.57
CA PRO A 40 -2.93 6.22 5.44
C PRO A 40 -3.23 5.31 6.64
N PHE A 41 -2.30 4.44 6.98
CA PHE A 41 -2.32 3.62 8.20
C PHE A 41 -1.29 4.13 9.20
N ARG A 42 -1.57 3.99 10.50
CA ARG A 42 -0.61 4.36 11.56
C ARG A 42 0.42 3.26 11.78
N TYR A 43 0.01 2.00 11.65
CA TYR A 43 0.89 0.86 11.85
C TYR A 43 1.05 -0.01 10.60
N ARG A 44 2.24 -0.60 10.42
CA ARG A 44 2.51 -1.58 9.36
C ARG A 44 1.56 -2.77 9.44
N SER A 45 1.27 -3.24 10.65
CA SER A 45 0.37 -4.38 10.87
C SER A 45 -1.05 -4.08 10.41
N GLU A 46 -1.55 -2.85 10.59
CA GLU A 46 -2.87 -2.46 10.07
C GLU A 46 -2.90 -2.51 8.54
N ALA A 47 -1.88 -1.94 7.88
CA ALA A 47 -1.75 -1.98 6.43
C ALA A 47 -1.66 -3.42 5.92
N GLN A 48 -0.94 -4.29 6.63
CA GLN A 48 -0.76 -5.69 6.25
C GLN A 48 -2.04 -6.52 6.47
N SER A 49 -2.74 -6.37 7.59
CA SER A 49 -4.02 -7.03 7.83
C SER A 49 -5.10 -6.59 6.83
N ASN A 50 -5.14 -5.29 6.48
CA ASN A 50 -6.05 -4.78 5.45
C ASN A 50 -5.72 -5.35 4.07
N LEU A 51 -4.44 -5.40 3.72
CA LEU A 51 -3.99 -5.98 2.46
C LEU A 51 -4.36 -7.47 2.37
N ASP A 52 -4.14 -8.24 3.43
CA ASP A 52 -4.48 -9.67 3.47
C ASP A 52 -5.99 -9.90 3.31
N GLN A 53 -6.80 -9.12 4.04
CA GLN A 53 -8.26 -9.13 3.92
C GLN A 53 -8.71 -8.77 2.49
N PHE A 54 -8.11 -7.74 1.89
CA PHE A 54 -8.42 -7.30 0.53
C PHE A 54 -8.05 -8.36 -0.52
N LEU A 55 -6.89 -9.01 -0.37
CA LEU A 55 -6.48 -10.11 -1.25
C LEU A 55 -7.40 -11.33 -1.09
N TYR A 56 -7.81 -11.63 0.14
CA TYR A 56 -8.76 -12.69 0.44
C TYR A 56 -10.12 -12.43 -0.22
N GLU A 57 -10.69 -11.24 -0.06
CA GLU A 57 -11.95 -10.85 -0.71
C GLU A 57 -11.84 -10.86 -2.24
N LEU A 58 -10.73 -10.36 -2.80
CA LEU A 58 -10.50 -10.41 -4.24
C LEU A 58 -10.45 -11.85 -4.76
N LYS A 59 -9.78 -12.75 -4.04
CA LYS A 59 -9.71 -14.16 -4.41
C LYS A 59 -11.08 -14.83 -4.35
N GLN A 60 -11.86 -14.55 -3.30
CA GLN A 60 -13.23 -15.05 -3.17
C GLN A 60 -14.15 -14.58 -4.29
N ARG A 61 -13.96 -13.36 -4.81
CA ARG A 61 -14.75 -12.83 -5.94
C ARG A 61 -14.28 -13.32 -7.31
N LEU A 62 -13.03 -13.77 -7.46
CA LEU A 62 -12.53 -14.31 -8.73
C LEU A 62 -12.85 -15.80 -8.94
N ASP A 63 -13.15 -16.53 -7.86
CA ASP A 63 -13.43 -17.97 -7.88
C ASP A 63 -14.90 -18.31 -8.18
N HIS A 64 -15.73 -17.30 -8.48
CA HIS A 64 -17.18 -17.41 -8.64
C HIS A 64 -17.65 -16.90 -10.00
#